data_AF-A0A7S3LSV9-F1
#
_entry.id   AF-A0A7S3LSV9-F1
#
_cell.length_a   1.000
_cell.length_b   1.000
_cell.length_c   1.000
_cell.angle_alpha   90.00
_cell.angle_beta   90.00
_cell.angle_gamma   90.00
#
_symmetry.space_group_name_H-M   'P 1'
#
loop_
_entity.id
_entity.type
_entity.pdbx_description
1 polymer ?
#
loop_
_entity_poly.entity_id
_entity_poly.type
_entity_poly.pdbx_seq_one_letter_code
_entity_poly.pdbx_strand_id
1 'polypeptide(L)'
;LLRFNALQRRGKKLRFEKSSIHGWGLIADEDINAGEMVIEYIGEIITQEMADKREKVYDRKGFGATYMFHLDKDSVIDATRRGNAARYINHSCEPNCYSTIISVNGQKKVVLYAKKSIRKGDELNYDYMFTVEDEDKKVPCLCGAEKCRKFMN
;
A
#
# COMPACT_ATOMS: atom_id res chain seq x y z
N LEU A 1 -2.26 24.22 17.84
CA LEU A 1 -3.42 24.00 16.94
C LEU A 1 -3.33 22.60 16.34
N LEU A 2 -4.07 21.64 16.91
CA LEU A 2 -4.12 20.27 16.41
C LEU A 2 -4.74 20.27 15.01
N ARG A 3 -3.93 20.04 13.97
CA ARG A 3 -4.43 19.81 12.61
C ARG A 3 -5.05 18.43 12.57
N PHE A 4 -6.37 18.35 12.77
CA PHE A 4 -7.12 17.12 12.62
C PHE A 4 -7.03 16.64 11.16
N ASN A 5 -6.50 15.43 10.93
CA ASN A 5 -6.47 14.84 9.61
C ASN A 5 -7.88 14.34 9.26
N ALA A 6 -8.59 15.08 8.40
CA ALA A 6 -9.96 14.76 7.99
C ALA A 6 -10.09 13.37 7.35
N LEU A 7 -9.01 12.85 6.73
CA LEU A 7 -8.98 11.51 6.16
C LEU A 7 -8.99 10.42 7.24
N GLN A 8 -8.32 10.64 8.38
CA GLN A 8 -8.30 9.67 9.46
C GLN A 8 -9.68 9.40 10.05
N ARG A 9 -10.58 10.39 10.06
CA ARG A 9 -11.96 10.19 10.53
C ARG A 9 -12.82 9.37 9.58
N ARG A 10 -12.41 9.24 8.31
CA ARG A 10 -13.14 8.52 7.25
C ARG A 10 -12.59 7.12 7.01
N GLY A 11 -11.48 6.75 7.68
CA GLY A 11 -10.91 5.42 7.59
C GLY A 11 -11.85 4.36 8.15
N LYS A 12 -11.78 3.15 7.58
CA LYS A 12 -12.59 2.01 7.99
C LYS A 12 -11.98 1.28 9.18
N LYS A 13 -12.79 0.49 9.88
CA LYS A 13 -12.33 -0.42 10.93
C LYS A 13 -11.60 -1.60 10.29
N LEU A 14 -10.32 -1.73 10.59
CA LEU A 14 -9.43 -2.73 10.02
C LEU A 14 -8.68 -3.44 11.14
N ARG A 15 -8.34 -4.70 10.92
CA ARG A 15 -7.54 -5.49 11.86
C ARG A 15 -6.43 -6.24 11.16
N PHE A 16 -5.38 -6.54 11.90
CA PHE A 16 -4.18 -7.18 11.40
C PHE A 16 -4.26 -8.68 11.63
N GLU A 17 -4.06 -9.48 10.58
CA GLU A 17 -4.09 -10.95 10.66
C GLU A 17 -3.04 -11.57 9.76
N LYS A 18 -2.75 -12.86 9.99
CA LYS A 18 -1.85 -13.61 9.12
C LYS A 18 -2.46 -13.69 7.72
N SER A 19 -1.69 -13.26 6.72
CA SER A 19 -2.16 -13.19 5.34
C SER A 19 -2.12 -14.56 4.66
N SER A 20 -3.04 -14.76 3.73
CA SER A 20 -3.02 -15.86 2.77
C SER A 20 -2.01 -15.64 1.63
N ILE A 21 -1.60 -14.39 1.39
CA ILE A 21 -0.72 -13.95 0.32
C ILE A 21 0.73 -13.90 0.82
N HIS A 22 1.00 -13.09 1.85
CA HIS A 22 2.35 -12.91 2.35
C HIS A 22 2.37 -12.36 3.78
N GLY A 23 3.04 -13.07 4.70
CA GLY A 23 3.28 -12.63 6.07
C GLY A 23 2.00 -12.22 6.79
N TRP A 24 1.77 -10.90 6.85
CA TRP A 24 0.61 -10.31 7.46
C TRP A 24 -0.20 -9.47 6.47
N GLY A 25 -1.50 -9.40 6.69
CA GLY A 25 -2.46 -8.70 5.86
C GLY A 25 -3.36 -7.79 6.70
N LEU A 26 -4.04 -6.89 6.02
CA LEU A 26 -5.02 -6.00 6.62
C LEU A 26 -6.42 -6.48 6.24
N ILE A 27 -7.23 -6.79 7.25
CA ILE A 27 -8.55 -7.38 7.09
C ILE A 27 -9.63 -6.36 7.41
N ALA A 28 -10.70 -6.35 6.62
CA ALA A 28 -11.88 -5.54 6.90
C ALA A 28 -12.57 -6.02 8.19
N ASP A 29 -12.81 -5.12 9.14
CA ASP A 29 -13.54 -5.39 10.39
C ASP A 29 -14.98 -4.86 10.38
N GLU A 30 -15.39 -4.30 9.26
CA GLU A 30 -16.75 -3.91 8.91
C GLU A 30 -16.96 -4.10 7.40
N ASP A 31 -18.22 -4.09 6.95
CA ASP A 31 -18.53 -4.08 5.51
C ASP A 31 -18.17 -2.73 4.91
N ILE A 32 -17.58 -2.74 3.71
CA ILE A 32 -17.13 -1.56 2.98
C ILE A 32 -17.76 -1.60 1.59
N ASN A 33 -18.52 -0.58 1.23
CA ASN A 33 -19.15 -0.49 -0.08
C ASN A 33 -18.15 -0.05 -1.15
N ALA A 34 -18.41 -0.43 -2.40
CA ALA A 34 -17.63 0.03 -3.54
C ALA A 34 -17.56 1.56 -3.59
N GLY A 35 -16.38 2.10 -3.89
CA GLY A 35 -16.10 3.54 -3.96
C GLY A 35 -15.85 4.22 -2.61
N GLU A 36 -16.02 3.52 -1.48
CA GLU A 36 -15.71 4.11 -0.18
C GLU A 36 -14.21 4.21 0.07
N MET A 37 -13.82 5.27 0.79
CA MET A 37 -12.47 5.39 1.31
C MET A 37 -12.21 4.29 2.34
N VAL A 38 -11.05 3.63 2.24
CA VAL A 38 -10.62 2.58 3.16
C VAL A 38 -9.62 3.12 4.17
N ILE A 39 -8.46 3.60 3.69
CA ILE A 39 -7.36 4.07 4.54
C ILE A 39 -6.40 4.98 3.75
N GLU A 40 -5.82 5.99 4.40
CA GLU A 40 -4.69 6.76 3.87
C GLU A 40 -3.40 5.93 4.02
N TYR A 41 -2.55 5.90 2.99
CA TYR A 41 -1.21 5.34 3.11
C TYR A 41 -0.27 6.41 3.67
N ILE A 42 0.15 6.23 4.93
CA ILE A 42 0.95 7.24 5.66
C ILE A 42 2.39 6.76 5.77
N GLY A 43 3.32 7.66 5.46
CA GLY A 43 4.75 7.51 5.70
C GLY A 43 5.49 8.84 5.64
N GLU A 44 6.81 8.79 5.64
CA GLU A 44 7.67 9.97 5.44
C GLU A 44 7.75 10.30 3.95
N ILE A 45 7.43 11.54 3.56
CA ILE A 45 7.65 12.00 2.18
C ILE A 45 9.13 12.34 2.03
N ILE A 46 9.82 11.66 1.13
CA ILE A 46 11.25 11.82 0.83
C ILE A 46 11.44 12.02 -0.68
N THR A 47 12.61 12.52 -1.07
CA THR A 47 12.96 12.62 -2.50
C THR A 47 13.29 11.25 -3.08
N GLN A 48 13.20 11.11 -4.41
CA GLN A 48 13.60 9.88 -5.11
C GLN A 48 15.06 9.48 -4.78
N GLU A 49 16.00 10.43 -4.77
CA GLU A 49 17.40 10.15 -4.41
C GLU A 49 17.56 9.58 -2.99
N MET A 50 16.73 10.06 -2.04
CA MET A 50 16.71 9.53 -0.68
C MET A 50 16.09 8.13 -0.62
N ALA A 51 15.07 7.86 -1.43
CA ALA A 51 14.46 6.54 -1.55
C ALA A 51 15.49 5.50 -2.03
N ASP A 52 16.20 5.78 -3.12
CA ASP A 52 17.25 4.90 -3.68
C ASP A 52 18.36 4.60 -2.65
N LYS A 53 18.75 5.62 -1.86
CA LYS A 53 19.74 5.45 -0.78
C LYS A 53 19.20 4.57 0.35
N ARG A 54 17.93 4.74 0.73
CA ARG A 54 17.30 3.97 1.82
C ARG A 54 17.06 2.52 1.41
N GLU A 55 16.61 2.27 0.19
CA GLU A 55 16.41 0.93 -0.35
C GLU A 55 17.70 0.09 -0.29
N LYS A 56 18.82 0.63 -0.78
CA LYS A 56 20.14 -0.01 -0.66
C LYS A 56 20.54 -0.33 0.78
N VAL A 57 20.17 0.51 1.74
CA VAL A 57 20.43 0.27 3.16
C VAL A 57 19.51 -0.81 3.72
N TYR A 58 18.24 -0.85 3.29
CA TYR A 58 17.26 -1.84 3.72
C TYR A 58 17.60 -3.23 3.20
N ASP A 59 17.97 -3.34 1.92
CA ASP A 59 18.43 -4.58 1.31
C ASP A 59 19.65 -5.15 2.03
N ARG A 60 20.68 -4.34 2.27
CA ARG A 60 21.90 -4.77 2.98
C ARG A 60 21.65 -5.22 4.40
N LYS A 61 20.64 -4.65 5.06
CA LYS A 61 20.26 -5.01 6.43
C LYS A 61 19.33 -6.23 6.49
N GLY A 62 18.92 -6.77 5.33
CA GLY A 62 17.98 -7.88 5.26
C GLY A 62 16.57 -7.49 5.74
N PHE A 63 16.20 -6.21 5.65
CA PHE A 63 14.80 -5.84 5.79
C PHE A 63 14.07 -6.33 4.53
N GLY A 64 13.57 -7.57 4.56
CA GLY A 64 12.95 -8.23 3.41
C GLY A 64 11.66 -7.59 2.88
N ALA A 65 11.31 -6.38 3.33
CA ALA A 65 10.20 -5.60 2.80
C ALA A 65 10.52 -4.10 2.88
N THR A 66 10.64 -3.47 1.71
CA THR A 66 10.67 -2.00 1.56
C THR A 66 9.24 -1.52 1.36
N TYR A 67 8.81 -0.54 2.16
CA TYR A 67 7.45 0.00 2.10
C TYR A 67 7.47 1.40 1.50
N MET A 68 7.69 1.47 0.19
CA MET A 68 7.78 2.72 -0.55
C MET A 68 6.62 2.86 -1.56
N PHE A 69 6.06 4.06 -1.67
CA PHE A 69 5.00 4.39 -2.62
C PHE A 69 5.37 5.66 -3.40
N HIS A 70 5.45 5.57 -4.72
CA HIS A 70 5.77 6.72 -5.58
C HIS A 70 4.58 7.67 -5.70
N LEU A 71 4.76 8.93 -5.30
CA LEU A 71 3.76 9.99 -5.47
C LEU A 71 3.84 10.62 -6.85
N ASP A 72 5.06 10.85 -7.32
CA ASP A 72 5.40 11.40 -8.62
C ASP A 72 6.87 11.10 -8.92
N LYS A 73 7.45 11.77 -9.92
CA LYS A 73 8.84 11.56 -10.34
C LYS A 73 9.87 11.97 -9.30
N ASP A 74 9.52 12.87 -8.39
CA ASP A 74 10.47 13.50 -7.46
C ASP A 74 10.23 13.07 -6.00
N SER A 75 9.04 12.55 -5.70
CA SER A 75 8.58 12.30 -4.33
C SER A 75 8.12 10.86 -4.10
N VAL A 76 8.57 10.27 -2.99
CA VAL A 76 8.23 8.92 -2.53
C VAL A 76 7.74 8.98 -1.08
N ILE A 77 6.72 8.20 -0.72
CA ILE A 77 6.34 7.97 0.68
C ILE A 77 7.05 6.70 1.16
N ASP A 78 7.90 6.83 2.17
CA ASP A 78 8.56 5.71 2.86
C ASP A 78 7.87 5.42 4.20
N ALA A 79 7.18 4.29 4.27
CA ALA A 79 6.48 3.77 5.44
C ALA A 79 7.28 2.70 6.22
N THR A 80 8.55 2.47 5.85
CA THR A 80 9.38 1.39 6.40
C THR A 80 9.63 1.58 7.89
N ARG A 81 10.03 2.80 8.28
CA ARG A 81 10.30 3.15 9.69
C ARG A 81 9.16 3.86 10.38
N ARG A 82 8.37 4.65 9.64
CA ARG A 82 7.27 5.47 10.17
C ARG A 82 6.11 5.38 9.20
N GLY A 83 5.01 4.76 9.61
CA GLY A 83 3.81 4.67 8.80
C GLY A 83 2.61 4.19 9.59
N ASN A 84 1.52 3.87 8.91
CA ASN A 84 0.32 3.29 9.51
C ASN A 84 0.05 1.86 8.99
N ALA A 85 -1.08 1.29 9.39
CA ALA A 85 -1.45 -0.08 9.03
C ALA A 85 -1.58 -0.34 7.52
N ALA A 86 -1.75 0.71 6.69
CA ALA A 86 -1.88 0.59 5.24
C ALA A 86 -0.68 -0.09 4.57
N ARG A 87 0.51 -0.05 5.20
CA ARG A 87 1.72 -0.73 4.70
C ARG A 87 1.61 -2.25 4.63
N TYR A 88 0.60 -2.83 5.27
CA TYR A 88 0.35 -4.27 5.32
C TYR A 88 -0.74 -4.74 4.35
N ILE A 89 -1.20 -3.86 3.45
CA ILE A 89 -2.14 -4.26 2.40
C ILE A 89 -1.31 -4.90 1.29
N ASN A 90 -1.52 -6.20 1.06
CA ASN A 90 -0.74 -6.99 0.13
C ASN A 90 -1.10 -6.71 -1.34
N HIS A 91 -0.23 -7.17 -2.24
CA HIS A 91 -0.47 -7.13 -3.66
C HIS A 91 -1.50 -8.19 -4.10
N SER A 92 -2.40 -7.82 -5.03
CA SER A 92 -3.15 -8.78 -5.83
C SER A 92 -3.27 -8.33 -7.29
N CYS A 93 -3.20 -9.29 -8.22
CA CYS A 93 -3.48 -9.07 -9.64
C CYS A 93 -4.99 -8.89 -9.93
N GLU A 94 -5.87 -9.35 -9.02
CA GLU A 94 -7.32 -9.14 -9.08
C GLU A 94 -7.81 -8.42 -7.81
N PRO A 95 -7.43 -7.14 -7.64
CA PRO A 95 -7.53 -6.49 -6.35
C PRO A 95 -8.96 -6.08 -5.97
N ASN A 96 -9.22 -5.97 -4.66
CA ASN A 96 -10.44 -5.39 -4.12
C ASN A 96 -10.33 -3.90 -3.76
N CYS A 97 -9.12 -3.35 -3.71
CA CYS A 97 -8.85 -1.92 -3.53
C CYS A 97 -8.09 -1.32 -4.73
N TYR A 98 -8.16 0.00 -4.87
CA TYR A 98 -7.30 0.78 -5.73
C TYR A 98 -6.76 1.99 -4.97
N SER A 99 -5.56 2.44 -5.32
CA SER A 99 -4.94 3.64 -4.76
C SER A 99 -5.23 4.86 -5.64
N THR A 100 -5.30 6.04 -5.03
CA THR A 100 -5.36 7.32 -5.74
C THR A 100 -4.59 8.39 -4.96
N ILE A 101 -4.09 9.37 -5.69
CA ILE A 101 -3.37 10.51 -5.13
C ILE A 101 -4.31 11.70 -5.12
N ILE A 102 -4.61 12.23 -3.93
CA ILE A 102 -5.44 13.41 -3.74
C ILE A 102 -4.63 14.56 -3.13
N SER A 103 -5.06 15.80 -3.36
CA SER A 103 -4.50 16.97 -2.69
C SER A 103 -5.37 17.37 -1.51
N VAL A 104 -4.80 17.41 -0.30
CA VAL A 104 -5.46 17.87 0.92
C VAL A 104 -4.63 19.00 1.50
N ASN A 105 -5.19 20.21 1.57
CA ASN A 105 -4.50 21.42 2.04
C ASN A 105 -3.16 21.67 1.32
N GLY A 106 -3.13 21.42 0.00
CA GLY A 106 -1.94 21.60 -0.83
C GLY A 106 -0.89 20.49 -0.71
N GLN A 107 -1.16 19.42 0.06
CA GLN A 107 -0.26 18.27 0.19
C GLN A 107 -0.84 17.05 -0.53
N LYS A 108 -0.01 16.38 -1.34
CA LYS A 108 -0.37 15.11 -1.98
C LYS A 108 -0.45 14.00 -0.93
N LYS A 109 -1.51 13.21 -1.01
CA LYS A 109 -1.81 12.09 -0.11
C LYS A 109 -2.20 10.87 -0.94
N VAL A 110 -1.73 9.69 -0.55
CA VAL A 110 -2.15 8.41 -1.13
C VAL A 110 -3.30 7.87 -0.30
N VAL A 111 -4.40 7.53 -0.95
CA VAL A 111 -5.58 6.97 -0.30
C VAL A 111 -6.04 5.73 -1.06
N LEU A 112 -6.33 4.67 -0.32
CA LEU A 112 -6.94 3.46 -0.86
C LEU A 112 -8.46 3.54 -0.76
N TYR A 113 -9.12 3.16 -1.84
CA TYR A 113 -10.56 3.09 -1.98
C TYR A 113 -10.97 1.66 -2.35
N ALA A 114 -12.18 1.28 -1.95
CA ALA A 114 -12.76 -0.01 -2.30
C ALA A 114 -13.14 -0.02 -3.79
N LYS A 115 -12.59 -0.96 -4.57
CA LYS A 115 -12.91 -1.16 -5.99
C LYS A 115 -14.26 -1.86 -6.19
N LYS A 116 -14.63 -2.69 -5.21
CA LYS A 116 -15.88 -3.45 -5.13
C LYS A 116 -16.33 -3.49 -3.67
N SER A 117 -17.54 -3.97 -3.40
CA SER A 117 -17.94 -4.21 -2.00
C SER A 117 -17.04 -5.27 -1.36
N ILE A 118 -16.60 -5.01 -0.13
CA ILE A 118 -15.70 -5.84 0.67
C ILE A 118 -16.45 -6.19 1.95
N ARG A 119 -16.55 -7.47 2.27
CA ARG A 119 -17.25 -7.93 3.47
C ARG A 119 -16.30 -7.89 4.67
N LYS A 120 -16.86 -7.75 5.87
CA LYS A 120 -16.13 -8.02 7.10
C LYS A 120 -15.49 -9.40 7.02
N GLY A 121 -14.18 -9.46 7.26
CA GLY A 121 -13.38 -10.69 7.17
C GLY A 121 -12.56 -10.83 5.90
N ASP A 122 -12.84 -10.03 4.85
CA ASP A 122 -12.06 -10.07 3.63
C ASP A 122 -10.69 -9.39 3.81
N GLU A 123 -9.64 -10.01 3.26
CA GLU A 123 -8.30 -9.41 3.18
C GLU A 123 -8.29 -8.29 2.12
N LEU A 124 -7.80 -7.11 2.50
CA LEU A 124 -7.60 -5.99 1.59
C LEU A 124 -6.35 -6.21 0.74
N ASN A 125 -6.45 -5.91 -0.55
CA ASN A 125 -5.34 -5.99 -1.49
C ASN A 125 -5.48 -4.96 -2.62
N TYR A 126 -4.35 -4.53 -3.18
CA TYR A 126 -4.30 -3.62 -4.32
C TYR A 126 -3.21 -4.00 -5.33
N ASP A 127 -3.28 -3.48 -6.55
CA ASP A 127 -2.17 -3.65 -7.50
C ASP A 127 -1.05 -2.68 -7.12
N TYR A 128 0.15 -3.18 -6.86
CA TYR A 128 1.31 -2.36 -6.49
C TYR A 128 1.81 -1.53 -7.68
N MET A 129 1.48 -1.95 -8.91
CA MET A 129 1.93 -1.29 -10.14
C MET A 129 3.46 -1.12 -10.16
N PHE A 130 4.22 -2.13 -9.72
CA PHE A 130 5.67 -2.03 -9.80
C PHE A 130 6.12 -1.79 -11.23
N THR A 131 7.02 -0.82 -11.37
CA THR A 131 7.73 -0.57 -12.61
C THR A 131 8.71 -1.70 -12.85
N VAL A 132 8.72 -2.22 -14.08
CA VAL A 132 9.72 -3.20 -14.51
C VAL A 132 11.04 -2.45 -14.69
N GLU A 133 11.87 -2.43 -13.67
CA GLU A 133 13.15 -1.70 -13.70
C GLU A 133 14.32 -2.57 -14.19
N ASP A 134 14.20 -3.89 -14.04
CA ASP A 134 15.25 -4.86 -14.35
C ASP A 134 14.63 -6.23 -14.65
N GLU A 135 14.74 -6.70 -15.90
CA GLU A 135 14.16 -7.99 -16.33
C GLU A 135 14.73 -9.19 -15.55
N ASP A 136 15.94 -9.04 -14.98
CA ASP A 136 16.62 -10.08 -14.22
C ASP A 136 16.22 -10.12 -12.73
N LYS A 137 15.43 -9.13 -12.26
CA LYS A 137 14.99 -9.03 -10.85
C LYS A 137 13.48 -9.19 -10.71
N LYS A 138 12.94 -10.33 -11.13
CA LYS A 138 11.50 -10.62 -10.98
C LYS A 138 11.15 -11.00 -9.55
N VAL A 139 10.13 -10.36 -9.00
CA VAL A 139 9.59 -10.64 -7.67
C VAL A 139 8.34 -11.51 -7.82
N PRO A 140 8.35 -12.76 -7.32
CA PRO A 140 7.21 -13.67 -7.46
C PRO A 140 5.94 -13.10 -6.85
N CYS A 141 4.83 -13.20 -7.59
CA CYS A 141 3.51 -12.84 -7.12
C CYS A 141 2.83 -14.05 -6.47
N LEU A 142 2.50 -13.92 -5.18
CA LEU A 142 1.87 -14.97 -4.38
C LEU A 142 0.37 -14.73 -4.14
N CYS A 143 -0.26 -13.86 -4.93
CA CYS A 143 -1.63 -13.41 -4.66
C CYS A 143 -2.73 -14.47 -4.83
N GLY A 144 -2.43 -15.61 -5.46
CA GLY A 144 -3.40 -16.70 -5.68
C GLY A 144 -4.54 -16.41 -6.66
N ALA A 145 -4.57 -15.23 -7.30
CA ALA A 145 -5.61 -14.86 -8.28
C ALA A 145 -5.60 -15.79 -9.51
N GLU A 146 -6.78 -16.05 -10.09
CA GLU A 146 -6.92 -16.93 -11.26
C GLU A 146 -6.11 -16.37 -12.45
N LYS A 147 -6.19 -15.06 -12.67
CA LYS A 147 -5.46 -14.33 -13.72
C LYS A 147 -4.19 -13.66 -13.21
N CYS A 148 -3.45 -14.33 -12.33
CA CYS A 148 -2.20 -13.80 -11.77
C CYS A 148 -1.10 -13.63 -12.84
N ARG A 149 -0.44 -12.46 -12.86
CA ARG A 149 0.71 -12.12 -13.72
C ARG A 149 1.99 -12.92 -13.42
N LYS A 150 1.98 -13.74 -12.36
CA LYS A 150 3.10 -14.54 -11.81
C LYS A 150 4.23 -13.73 -11.17
N PHE A 151 4.45 -12.50 -11.60
CA PHE A 151 5.40 -11.57 -11.01
C PHE A 151 4.72 -10.23 -10.71
N MET A 152 5.21 -9.54 -9.68
CA MET A 152 4.65 -8.23 -9.27
C MET A 152 5.22 -7.08 -10.08
N ASN A 153 6.43 -7.25 -10.61
CA ASN A 153 7.17 -6.39 -11.52
C ASN A 153 7.54 -7.16 -12.79
#